data_AF-A0A812QD15-F1
#
_entry.id   AF-A0A812QD15-F1
#
_cell.length_a   1.000
_cell.length_b   1.000
_cell.length_c   1.000
_cell.angle_alpha   90.00
_cell.angle_beta   90.00
_cell.angle_gamma   90.00
#
_symmetry.space_group_name_H-M   'P 1'
#
loop_
_entity.id
_entity.type
_entity.pdbx_description
1 polymer ?
#
loop_
_entity_poly.entity_id
_entity_poly.type
_entity_poly.pdbx_seq_one_letter_code
_entity_poly.pdbx_strand_id
1 'polypeptide(L)'
;VDAEILRGISLRASLRRRSKSRYVEHFDVFLSHTWHTSGAWKMLSLLLQAGWKWVIFLYGVMVVVVALLHAADSLPLPFDFTPQCPNFTVTVPYAPWTLLLTFFSSIIAMLSAPYLPEGYGAPLVWDAVCFLDAVSIHQTDAALMERGVYGLGGFLKVSKELRVLWSRPYLSRLWCVFELAAYRHANPSGRITLAPLFVERAMLILFFATYFASSLFITFVILGGFQSLNPLAGFRVYIGSRTKPQGVVFRSWRAKAATRWSNVGT
;
A
#
# COMPACT_ATOMS: atom_id res chain seq x y z
N VAL A 1 -9.07 25.05 25.27
CA VAL A 1 -8.14 23.95 25.60
C VAL A 1 -6.90 24.60 26.17
N ASP A 2 -6.61 24.40 27.46
CA ASP A 2 -5.51 25.10 28.14
C ASP A 2 -4.14 24.77 27.52
N ALA A 3 -3.33 25.80 27.35
CA ALA A 3 -1.95 25.67 26.86
C ALA A 3 -1.12 24.72 27.74
N GLU A 4 -1.46 24.60 29.01
CA GLU A 4 -0.81 23.69 29.96
C GLU A 4 -1.16 22.21 29.69
N ILE A 5 -2.42 21.91 29.33
CA ILE A 5 -2.86 20.57 28.93
C ILE A 5 -2.17 20.17 27.62
N LEU A 6 -2.07 21.09 26.65
CA LEU A 6 -1.35 20.85 25.39
C LEU A 6 0.15 20.64 25.62
N ARG A 7 0.78 21.38 26.55
CA ARG A 7 2.17 21.17 26.97
C ARG A 7 2.36 19.80 27.64
N GLY A 8 1.45 19.40 28.53
CA GLY A 8 1.51 18.09 29.21
C GLY A 8 1.40 16.91 28.25
N ILE A 9 0.50 16.98 27.25
CA ILE A 9 0.36 15.96 26.21
C ILE A 9 1.61 15.89 25.33
N SER A 10 2.16 17.04 24.94
CA SER A 10 3.41 17.12 24.15
C SER A 10 4.60 16.54 24.92
N LEU A 11 4.73 16.85 26.22
CA LEU A 11 5.81 16.35 27.08
C LEU A 11 5.73 14.83 27.29
N ARG A 12 4.54 14.28 27.53
CA ARG A 12 4.37 12.81 27.63
C ARG A 12 4.69 12.11 26.32
N ALA A 13 4.30 12.70 25.19
CA ALA A 13 4.63 12.17 23.87
C ALA A 13 6.13 12.26 23.52
N SER A 14 6.85 13.25 24.05
CA SER A 14 8.30 13.37 23.87
C SER A 14 9.07 12.40 24.79
N LEU A 15 8.65 12.24 26.04
CA LEU A 15 9.23 11.29 27.00
C LEU A 15 9.06 9.84 26.54
N ARG A 16 7.84 9.47 26.08
CA ARG A 16 7.60 8.13 25.51
C ARG A 16 8.47 7.88 24.27
N ARG A 17 8.76 8.92 23.48
CA ARG A 17 9.69 8.84 22.34
C ARG A 17 11.12 8.58 22.79
N ARG A 18 11.61 9.28 23.83
CA ARG A 18 12.97 9.07 24.37
C ARG A 18 13.17 7.68 24.96
N SER A 19 12.15 7.07 25.56
CA SER A 19 12.27 5.69 26.07
C SER A 19 12.52 4.63 24.99
N LYS A 20 12.27 4.96 23.72
CA LYS A 20 12.53 4.09 22.56
C LYS A 20 13.81 4.45 21.81
N SER A 21 14.50 5.53 22.16
CA SER A 21 15.77 5.84 21.52
C SER A 21 16.83 4.85 22.00
N ARG A 22 17.50 4.20 21.06
CA ARG A 22 18.67 3.36 21.32
C ARG A 22 19.92 4.08 20.80
N TYR A 23 21.04 3.86 21.48
CA TYR A 23 22.33 4.25 20.91
C TYR A 23 22.59 3.44 19.65
N VAL A 24 23.04 4.10 18.59
CA VAL A 24 23.36 3.49 17.31
C VAL A 24 24.68 4.06 16.82
N GLU A 25 25.56 3.19 16.34
CA GLU A 25 26.86 3.59 15.81
C GLU A 25 26.76 4.18 14.39
N HIS A 26 25.72 3.78 13.65
CA HIS A 26 25.48 4.21 12.28
C HIS A 26 23.99 4.33 11.99
N PHE A 27 23.65 5.13 10.97
CA PHE A 27 22.31 5.20 10.41
C PHE A 27 22.30 4.59 9.02
N ASP A 28 21.23 3.87 8.69
CA ASP A 28 21.03 3.38 7.33
C ASP A 28 20.55 4.50 6.41
N VAL A 29 19.69 5.38 6.93
CA VAL A 29 19.10 6.48 6.16
C VAL A 29 19.04 7.77 6.98
N PHE A 30 19.57 8.85 6.43
CA PHE A 30 19.30 10.21 6.87
C PHE A 30 18.13 10.76 6.06
N LEU A 31 17.00 11.03 6.70
CA LEU A 31 15.81 11.59 6.04
C LEU A 31 15.88 13.12 6.03
N SER A 32 16.26 13.70 4.89
CA SER A 32 16.19 15.15 4.69
C SER A 32 14.87 15.56 4.04
N HIS A 33 14.33 16.69 4.47
CA HIS A 33 13.05 17.19 3.99
C HIS A 33 12.90 18.70 4.25
N THR A 34 11.94 19.34 3.59
CA THR A 34 11.60 20.75 3.88
C THR A 34 10.41 20.86 4.82
N TRP A 35 10.53 21.76 5.80
CA TRP A 35 9.48 22.05 6.78
C TRP A 35 8.22 22.68 6.18
N HIS A 36 8.34 23.32 5.00
CA HIS A 36 7.19 23.93 4.32
C HIS A 36 6.18 22.91 3.77
N THR A 37 6.60 21.67 3.51
CA THR A 37 5.67 20.63 3.07
C THR A 37 4.97 20.02 4.28
N SER A 38 3.65 19.84 4.19
CA SER A 38 2.88 19.28 5.29
C SER A 38 3.39 17.89 5.70
N GLY A 39 3.37 17.62 7.01
CA GLY A 39 3.83 16.34 7.56
C GLY A 39 3.03 15.15 7.02
N ALA A 40 1.73 15.32 6.78
CA ALA A 40 0.86 14.26 6.26
C ALA A 40 1.33 13.72 4.91
N TRP A 41 1.78 14.58 3.98
CA TRP A 41 2.29 14.12 2.68
C TRP A 41 3.61 13.36 2.81
N LYS A 42 4.47 13.74 3.76
CA LYS A 42 5.71 13.02 4.05
C LYS A 42 5.42 11.63 4.61
N MET A 43 4.52 11.56 5.60
CA MET A 43 4.11 10.29 6.21
C MET A 43 3.44 9.37 5.19
N LEU A 44 2.56 9.90 4.34
CA LEU A 44 1.89 9.16 3.29
C LEU A 44 2.88 8.64 2.24
N SER A 45 3.85 9.47 1.82
CA SER A 45 4.90 9.05 0.88
C SER A 45 5.75 7.93 1.46
N LEU A 46 6.19 8.05 2.72
CA LEU A 46 6.92 7.00 3.42
C LEU A 46 6.09 5.70 3.54
N LEU A 47 4.80 5.82 3.86
CA LEU A 47 3.89 4.68 3.95
C LEU A 47 3.74 3.97 2.61
N LEU A 48 3.57 4.72 1.52
CA LEU A 48 3.46 4.18 0.17
C LEU A 48 4.75 3.48 -0.28
N GLN A 49 5.90 4.13 -0.09
CA GLN A 49 7.21 3.56 -0.45
C GLN A 49 7.51 2.26 0.29
N ALA A 50 7.01 2.14 1.51
CA ALA A 50 7.32 1.01 2.37
C ALA A 50 6.20 -0.05 2.39
N GLY A 51 4.99 0.27 1.95
CA GLY A 51 3.83 -0.61 1.94
C GLY A 51 3.46 -1.21 0.58
N TRP A 52 3.92 -0.66 -0.54
CA TRP A 52 3.42 -1.08 -1.88
C TRP A 52 3.60 -2.57 -2.18
N LYS A 53 4.68 -3.21 -1.70
CA LYS A 53 4.90 -4.66 -1.88
C LYS A 53 3.83 -5.47 -1.17
N TRP A 54 3.50 -5.09 0.06
CA TRP A 54 2.43 -5.70 0.84
C TRP A 54 1.06 -5.49 0.20
N VAL A 55 0.84 -4.31 -0.38
CA VAL A 55 -0.39 -4.02 -1.12
C VAL A 55 -0.54 -4.96 -2.32
N ILE A 56 0.49 -5.11 -3.16
CA ILE A 56 0.45 -6.04 -4.30
C ILE A 56 0.30 -7.49 -3.85
N PHE A 57 1.02 -7.90 -2.81
CA PHE A 57 0.94 -9.25 -2.28
C PHE A 57 -0.47 -9.56 -1.77
N LEU A 58 -1.02 -8.73 -0.89
CA LEU A 58 -2.34 -8.97 -0.30
C LEU A 58 -3.46 -8.81 -1.33
N TYR A 59 -3.28 -7.91 -2.30
CA TYR A 59 -4.15 -7.82 -3.48
C TYR A 59 -4.22 -9.16 -4.22
N GLY A 60 -3.06 -9.75 -4.57
CA GLY A 60 -3.00 -11.04 -5.26
C GLY A 60 -3.61 -12.18 -4.45
N VAL A 61 -3.32 -12.23 -3.14
CA VAL A 61 -3.93 -13.19 -2.22
C VAL A 61 -5.45 -13.06 -2.21
N MET A 62 -6.00 -11.85 -2.12
CA MET A 62 -7.44 -11.64 -2.11
C MET A 62 -8.11 -12.02 -3.43
N VAL A 63 -7.47 -11.77 -4.57
CA VAL A 63 -7.97 -12.24 -5.87
C VAL A 63 -8.09 -13.76 -5.89
N VAL A 64 -7.06 -14.48 -5.42
CA VAL A 64 -7.09 -15.94 -5.33
C VAL A 64 -8.16 -16.44 -4.35
N VAL A 65 -8.27 -15.81 -3.17
CA VAL A 65 -9.30 -16.17 -2.17
C VAL A 65 -10.70 -16.01 -2.75
N VAL A 66 -10.98 -14.91 -3.45
CA VAL A 66 -12.29 -14.69 -4.10
C VAL A 66 -12.53 -15.74 -5.19
N ALA A 67 -11.52 -16.06 -6.01
CA ALA A 67 -11.64 -17.09 -7.02
C ALA A 67 -11.93 -18.49 -6.43
N LEU A 68 -11.26 -18.84 -5.32
CA LEU A 68 -11.49 -20.11 -4.62
C LEU A 68 -12.86 -20.17 -3.95
N LEU A 69 -13.28 -19.10 -3.27
CA LEU A 69 -14.61 -19.01 -2.65
C LEU A 69 -15.73 -19.08 -3.70
N HIS A 70 -15.48 -18.53 -4.89
CA HIS A 70 -16.37 -18.68 -6.03
C HIS A 70 -16.39 -20.12 -6.54
N ALA A 71 -15.23 -20.75 -6.75
CA ALA A 71 -15.14 -22.15 -7.19
C ALA A 71 -15.77 -23.14 -6.19
N ALA A 72 -15.88 -22.75 -4.92
CA ALA A 72 -16.54 -23.51 -3.86
C ALA A 72 -18.04 -23.16 -3.68
N ASP A 73 -18.63 -22.39 -4.60
CA ASP A 73 -20.03 -21.91 -4.54
C ASP A 73 -20.41 -21.24 -3.21
N SER A 74 -19.41 -20.69 -2.50
CA SER A 74 -19.59 -20.12 -1.15
C SER A 74 -19.94 -18.63 -1.20
N LEU A 75 -19.52 -17.93 -2.26
CA LEU A 75 -19.91 -16.55 -2.49
C LEU A 75 -21.25 -16.50 -3.21
N PRO A 76 -22.26 -15.78 -2.67
CA PRO A 76 -23.46 -15.51 -3.43
C PRO A 76 -23.06 -14.69 -4.66
N LEU A 77 -23.60 -15.08 -5.80
CA LEU A 77 -23.45 -14.39 -7.08
C LEU A 77 -24.73 -13.60 -7.34
N PRO A 78 -24.91 -12.42 -6.70
CA PRO A 78 -26.11 -11.63 -6.96
C PRO A 78 -26.16 -11.11 -8.40
N PHE A 79 -25.05 -11.12 -9.13
CA PHE A 79 -24.94 -10.52 -10.46
C PHE A 79 -24.07 -11.38 -11.39
N ASP A 80 -24.69 -11.98 -12.40
CA ASP A 80 -23.97 -12.61 -13.51
C ASP A 80 -23.78 -11.55 -14.62
N PHE A 81 -22.53 -11.15 -14.85
CA PHE A 81 -22.17 -10.27 -15.96
C PHE A 81 -21.54 -11.10 -17.08
N THR A 82 -22.21 -11.17 -18.22
CA THR A 82 -21.68 -11.77 -19.45
C THR A 82 -21.42 -10.66 -20.46
N PRO A 83 -20.21 -10.08 -20.51
CA PRO A 83 -19.83 -9.18 -21.58
C PRO A 83 -19.92 -9.93 -22.91
N GLN A 84 -20.56 -9.32 -23.90
CA GLN A 84 -20.51 -9.80 -25.27
C GLN A 84 -19.41 -9.03 -25.99
N CYS A 85 -18.24 -9.65 -26.10
CA CYS A 85 -17.20 -9.20 -27.02
C CYS A 85 -17.34 -9.98 -28.33
N PRO A 86 -17.00 -9.39 -29.49
CA PRO A 86 -16.92 -10.15 -30.74
C PRO A 86 -16.02 -11.38 -30.53
N ASN A 87 -16.61 -12.57 -30.64
CA ASN A 87 -15.98 -13.89 -30.46
C ASN A 87 -15.56 -14.30 -29.03
N PHE A 88 -15.94 -13.56 -27.99
CA PHE A 88 -15.59 -13.93 -26.61
C PHE A 88 -16.74 -13.60 -25.65
N THR A 89 -17.29 -14.65 -25.03
CA THR A 89 -18.31 -14.53 -23.99
C THR A 89 -17.79 -15.27 -22.75
N VAL A 90 -17.35 -14.51 -21.75
CA VAL A 90 -16.95 -15.07 -20.46
C VAL A 90 -17.72 -14.36 -19.38
N THR A 91 -18.55 -15.11 -18.66
CA THR A 91 -19.23 -14.60 -17.48
C THR A 91 -18.22 -14.37 -16.36
N VAL A 92 -18.18 -13.16 -15.80
CA VAL A 92 -17.29 -12.82 -14.67
C VAL A 92 -18.16 -12.52 -13.45
N PRO A 93 -18.60 -13.55 -12.70
CA PRO A 93 -19.64 -13.37 -11.68
C PRO A 93 -19.09 -12.80 -10.36
N TYR A 94 -17.77 -12.76 -10.17
CA TYR A 94 -17.13 -12.37 -8.91
C TYR A 94 -16.60 -10.93 -8.86
N ALA A 95 -16.83 -10.12 -9.91
CA ALA A 95 -16.24 -8.77 -10.02
C ALA A 95 -16.54 -7.82 -8.85
N PRO A 96 -17.78 -7.74 -8.29
CA PRO A 96 -18.06 -6.87 -7.15
C PRO A 96 -17.30 -7.27 -5.89
N TRP A 97 -17.20 -8.59 -5.62
CA TRP A 97 -16.49 -9.13 -4.46
C TRP A 97 -15.00 -8.90 -4.56
N THR A 98 -14.42 -9.14 -5.74
CA THR A 98 -13.00 -8.84 -5.97
C THR A 98 -12.72 -7.36 -5.77
N LEU A 99 -13.53 -6.45 -6.32
CA LEU A 99 -13.32 -5.01 -6.14
C LEU A 99 -13.34 -4.61 -4.67
N LEU A 100 -14.36 -5.04 -3.92
CA LEU A 100 -14.55 -4.70 -2.51
C LEU A 100 -13.40 -5.22 -1.65
N LEU A 101 -13.10 -6.51 -1.78
CA LEU A 101 -12.09 -7.18 -0.93
C LEU A 101 -10.67 -6.74 -1.29
N THR A 102 -10.37 -6.52 -2.57
CA THR A 102 -9.06 -5.99 -2.99
C THR A 102 -8.86 -4.54 -2.56
N PHE A 103 -9.91 -3.70 -2.55
CA PHE A 103 -9.83 -2.33 -2.03
C PHE A 103 -9.47 -2.32 -0.54
N PHE A 104 -10.26 -3.00 0.29
CA PHE A 104 -10.04 -3.00 1.74
C PHE A 104 -8.73 -3.66 2.12
N SER A 105 -8.38 -4.78 1.48
CA SER A 105 -7.08 -5.41 1.72
C SER A 105 -5.92 -4.51 1.34
N SER A 106 -6.01 -3.77 0.23
CA SER A 106 -4.97 -2.79 -0.14
C SER A 106 -4.79 -1.71 0.94
N ILE A 107 -5.88 -1.18 1.49
CA ILE A 107 -5.82 -0.19 2.59
C ILE A 107 -5.24 -0.81 3.87
N ILE A 108 -5.70 -2.01 4.24
CA ILE A 108 -5.19 -2.73 5.42
C ILE A 108 -3.71 -3.05 5.26
N ALA A 109 -3.27 -3.55 4.10
CA ALA A 109 -1.87 -3.83 3.79
C ALA A 109 -1.01 -2.57 3.92
N MET A 110 -1.49 -1.45 3.38
CA MET A 110 -0.80 -0.16 3.49
C MET A 110 -0.64 0.28 4.94
N LEU A 111 -1.73 0.25 5.73
CA LEU A 111 -1.74 0.71 7.12
C LEU A 111 -1.01 -0.24 8.07
N SER A 112 -1.00 -1.54 7.77
CA SER A 112 -0.29 -2.56 8.55
C SER A 112 1.17 -2.68 8.19
N ALA A 113 1.61 -2.22 7.01
CA ALA A 113 3.00 -2.32 6.55
C ALA A 113 4.07 -1.90 7.58
N PRO A 114 3.90 -0.81 8.39
CA PRO A 114 4.88 -0.45 9.41
C PRO A 114 5.01 -1.43 10.58
N TYR A 115 4.08 -2.38 10.71
CA TYR A 115 3.99 -3.34 11.82
C TYR A 115 4.24 -4.79 11.38
N LEU A 116 4.35 -5.05 10.08
CA LEU A 116 4.56 -6.41 9.58
C LEU A 116 6.03 -6.82 9.72
N PRO A 117 6.31 -8.03 10.25
CA PRO A 117 7.66 -8.50 10.45
C PRO A 117 8.39 -8.73 9.12
N GLU A 118 9.72 -8.59 9.15
CA GLU A 118 10.61 -8.81 8.01
C GLU A 118 10.67 -10.30 7.63
N GLY A 119 9.66 -10.80 6.92
CA GLY A 119 9.45 -12.24 6.74
C GLY A 119 9.90 -12.86 5.41
N TYR A 120 10.25 -12.08 4.37
CA TYR A 120 10.35 -12.63 3.00
C TYR A 120 11.52 -12.11 2.15
N GLY A 121 12.69 -11.91 2.78
CA GLY A 121 13.96 -11.74 2.04
C GLY A 121 14.10 -10.48 1.18
N ALA A 122 13.10 -9.60 1.17
CA ALA A 122 13.22 -8.27 0.62
C ALA A 122 13.74 -7.35 1.74
N PRO A 123 14.97 -6.82 1.65
CA PRO A 123 15.45 -5.80 2.57
C PRO A 123 14.58 -4.56 2.37
N LEU A 124 13.54 -4.44 3.19
CA LEU A 124 12.65 -3.30 3.21
C LEU A 124 13.21 -2.28 4.21
N VAL A 125 12.80 -1.04 4.00
CA VAL A 125 13.22 0.18 4.71
C VAL A 125 12.95 0.14 6.23
N TRP A 126 12.44 -0.96 6.80
CA TRP A 126 11.87 -0.99 8.15
C TRP A 126 12.87 -1.39 9.25
N ASP A 127 13.85 -2.25 8.99
CA ASP A 127 15.02 -2.39 9.87
C ASP A 127 16.02 -1.25 9.71
N ALA A 128 15.82 -0.37 8.72
CA ALA A 128 16.70 0.77 8.51
C ALA A 128 16.61 1.74 9.70
N VAL A 129 17.72 1.90 10.41
CA VAL A 129 17.85 2.92 11.44
C VAL A 129 17.88 4.28 10.76
N CYS A 130 16.77 5.00 10.86
CA CYS A 130 16.60 6.30 10.22
C CYS A 130 16.87 7.46 11.19
N PHE A 131 17.62 8.46 10.76
CA PHE A 131 17.69 9.75 11.43
C PHE A 131 16.69 10.72 10.82
N LEU A 132 15.89 11.38 11.66
CA LEU A 132 14.95 12.44 11.27
C LEU A 132 15.14 13.66 12.17
N ASP A 133 15.63 14.75 11.60
CA ASP A 133 15.93 16.02 12.27
C ASP A 133 14.79 16.51 13.19
N ALA A 134 13.55 16.52 12.70
CA ALA A 134 12.38 17.02 13.42
C ALA A 134 12.04 16.22 14.69
N VAL A 135 12.51 14.97 14.79
CA VAL A 135 12.27 14.09 15.94
C VAL A 135 13.51 13.96 16.82
N SER A 136 14.69 14.01 16.22
CA SER A 136 15.97 13.85 16.92
C SER A 136 16.49 15.14 17.56
N ILE A 137 16.16 16.31 17.00
CA ILE A 137 16.60 17.61 17.53
C ILE A 137 15.51 18.20 18.42
N HIS A 138 15.92 18.77 19.55
CA HIS A 138 15.00 19.46 20.46
C HIS A 138 14.40 20.68 19.77
N GLN A 139 13.07 20.76 19.67
CA GLN A 139 12.38 21.82 18.91
C GLN A 139 11.99 23.04 19.76
N THR A 140 12.04 22.93 21.09
CA THR A 140 11.53 23.96 22.02
C THR A 140 12.59 24.60 22.91
N ASP A 141 13.78 23.99 23.04
CA ASP A 141 14.84 24.48 23.92
C ASP A 141 15.96 24.92 22.99
N ALA A 142 16.25 26.22 22.98
CA ALA A 142 17.19 26.82 22.04
C ALA A 142 18.61 26.26 22.21
N ALA A 143 19.06 26.03 23.45
CA ALA A 143 20.40 25.53 23.71
C ALA A 143 20.55 24.06 23.27
N LEU A 144 19.53 23.24 23.50
CA LEU A 144 19.53 21.85 23.02
C LEU A 144 19.34 21.76 21.50
N MET A 145 18.54 22.66 20.91
CA MET A 145 18.36 22.77 19.47
C MET A 145 19.70 23.11 18.79
N GLU A 146 20.40 24.12 19.30
CA GLU A 146 21.71 24.55 18.82
C GLU A 146 22.73 23.41 18.88
N ARG A 147 22.84 22.71 20.03
CA ARG A 147 23.70 21.52 20.15
C ARG A 147 23.33 20.42 19.15
N GLY A 148 22.04 20.19 18.94
CA GLY A 148 21.55 19.22 17.94
C GLY A 148 21.93 19.61 16.51
N VAL A 149 21.81 20.90 16.18
CA VAL A 149 22.20 21.47 14.88
C VAL A 149 23.70 21.35 14.65
N TYR A 150 24.54 21.67 15.64
CA TYR A 150 25.99 21.47 15.54
C TYR A 150 26.39 19.99 15.39
N GLY A 151 25.59 19.06 15.91
CA GLY A 151 25.80 17.62 15.79
C GLY A 151 25.45 17.03 14.41
N LEU A 152 24.73 17.76 13.56
CA LEU A 152 24.21 17.22 12.28
C LEU A 152 25.29 16.73 11.32
N GLY A 153 26.44 17.40 11.26
CA GLY A 153 27.56 16.94 10.44
C GLY A 153 28.03 15.54 10.83
N GLY A 154 28.01 15.23 12.13
CA GLY A 154 28.32 13.89 12.65
C GLY A 154 27.30 12.86 12.18
N PHE A 155 26.01 13.17 12.29
CA PHE A 155 24.92 12.29 11.84
C PHE A 155 24.97 12.03 10.33
N LEU A 156 25.23 13.06 9.52
CA LEU A 156 25.41 12.90 8.07
C LEU A 156 26.61 12.00 7.76
N LYS A 157 27.74 12.17 8.44
CA LYS A 157 28.96 11.37 8.24
C LYS A 157 28.77 9.88 8.56
N VAL A 158 27.94 9.53 9.53
CA VAL A 158 27.70 8.12 9.92
C VAL A 158 26.45 7.51 9.26
N SER A 159 25.83 8.21 8.31
CA SER A 159 24.66 7.73 7.55
C SER A 159 25.07 7.09 6.22
N LYS A 160 24.54 5.90 5.90
CA LYS A 160 24.84 5.18 4.64
C LYS A 160 24.14 5.79 3.41
N GLU A 161 22.95 6.36 3.60
CA GLU A 161 22.13 6.97 2.56
C GLU A 161 21.58 8.33 3.03
N LEU A 162 21.64 9.35 2.18
CA LEU A 162 20.84 10.57 2.32
C LEU A 162 19.59 10.42 1.44
N ARG A 163 18.42 10.30 2.07
CA ARG A 163 17.15 10.23 1.36
C ARG A 163 16.41 11.56 1.50
N VAL A 164 16.24 12.21 0.36
CA VAL A 164 15.60 13.52 0.25
C VAL A 164 14.14 13.34 -0.13
N LEU A 165 13.22 13.66 0.79
CA LEU A 165 11.79 13.79 0.48
C LEU A 165 11.56 15.08 -0.33
N TRP A 166 11.74 14.95 -1.64
CA TRP A 166 11.85 16.08 -2.55
C TRP A 166 10.48 16.70 -2.84
N SER A 167 10.43 18.02 -2.69
CA SER A 167 9.30 18.87 -3.07
C SER A 167 9.83 20.15 -3.71
N ARG A 168 8.95 20.90 -4.39
CA ARG A 168 9.32 22.13 -5.10
C ARG A 168 10.15 23.12 -4.27
N PRO A 169 9.83 23.45 -3.00
CA PRO A 169 10.62 24.41 -2.22
C PRO A 169 11.89 23.83 -1.58
N TYR A 170 12.18 22.53 -1.76
CA TYR A 170 13.33 21.89 -1.09
C TYR A 170 14.67 22.53 -1.50
N LEU A 171 14.94 22.64 -2.80
CA LEU A 171 16.19 23.21 -3.33
C LEU A 171 16.26 24.74 -3.21
N SER A 172 15.16 25.40 -2.86
CA SER A 172 15.14 26.85 -2.60
C SER A 172 15.61 27.20 -1.19
N ARG A 173 15.78 26.22 -0.29
CA ARG A 173 16.21 26.46 1.09
C ARG A 173 17.70 26.19 1.22
N LEU A 174 18.43 27.22 1.64
CA LEU A 174 19.87 27.17 1.88
C LEU A 174 20.26 25.96 2.77
N TRP A 175 19.48 25.74 3.83
CA TRP A 175 19.69 24.62 4.75
C TRP A 175 19.64 23.24 4.06
N CYS A 176 18.63 22.98 3.25
CA CYS A 176 18.48 21.70 2.55
C CYS A 176 19.59 21.47 1.50
N VAL A 177 20.05 22.54 0.86
CA VAL A 177 21.20 22.49 -0.06
C VAL A 177 22.50 22.26 0.70
N PHE A 178 22.67 22.89 1.86
CA PHE A 178 23.79 22.67 2.77
C PHE A 178 23.87 21.20 3.22
N GLU A 179 22.76 20.59 3.66
CA GLU A 179 22.71 19.17 4.03
C GLU A 179 23.17 18.26 2.88
N LEU A 180 22.71 18.55 1.66
CA LEU A 180 23.07 17.79 0.46
C LEU A 180 24.58 17.89 0.16
N ALA A 181 25.13 19.10 0.23
CA ALA A 181 26.55 19.35 0.01
C ALA A 181 27.43 18.75 1.12
N ALA A 182 27.05 18.94 2.39
CA ALA A 182 27.73 18.41 3.55
C ALA A 182 27.75 16.88 3.55
N TYR A 183 26.63 16.24 3.18
CA TYR A 183 26.58 14.79 3.03
C TYR A 183 27.51 14.29 1.94
N ARG A 184 27.51 14.90 0.75
CA ARG A 184 28.40 14.49 -0.34
C ARG A 184 29.87 14.69 0.01
N HIS A 185 30.19 15.75 0.75
CA HIS A 185 31.55 15.99 1.24
C HIS A 185 31.98 14.94 2.28
N ALA A 186 31.12 14.64 3.26
CA ALA A 186 31.41 13.66 4.31
C ALA A 186 31.39 12.20 3.80
N ASN A 187 30.58 11.92 2.77
CA ASN A 187 30.40 10.59 2.17
C ASN A 187 30.53 10.68 0.63
N PRO A 188 31.76 10.74 0.08
CA PRO A 188 31.96 10.87 -1.38
C PRO A 188 31.29 9.77 -2.20
N SER A 189 31.31 8.53 -1.70
CA SER A 189 30.64 7.36 -2.29
C SER A 189 29.22 7.11 -1.74
N GLY A 190 28.76 7.93 -0.80
CA GLY A 190 27.46 7.79 -0.16
C GLY A 190 26.30 7.88 -1.16
N ARG A 191 25.25 7.10 -0.90
CA ARG A 191 24.05 7.10 -1.75
C ARG A 191 23.20 8.33 -1.44
N ILE A 192 22.72 9.01 -2.49
CA ILE A 192 21.73 10.08 -2.38
C ILE A 192 20.51 9.65 -3.18
N THR A 193 19.38 9.49 -2.50
CA THR A 193 18.11 9.10 -3.13
C THR A 193 17.14 10.28 -3.09
N LEU A 194 16.66 10.72 -4.25
CA LEU A 194 15.59 11.70 -4.34
C LEU A 194 14.24 10.97 -4.39
N ALA A 195 13.37 11.24 -3.42
CA ALA A 195 12.03 10.69 -3.29
C ALA A 195 10.99 11.79 -3.60
N PRO A 196 10.55 11.95 -4.86
CA PRO A 196 9.63 13.00 -5.28
C PRO A 196 8.22 12.84 -4.70
N LEU A 197 7.83 13.70 -3.74
CA LEU A 197 6.52 13.64 -3.06
C LEU A 197 5.30 13.73 -4.00
N PHE A 198 5.46 14.29 -5.19
CA PHE A 198 4.36 14.37 -6.17
C PHE A 198 4.07 13.02 -6.83
N VAL A 199 5.05 12.11 -6.91
CA VAL A 199 4.86 10.77 -7.48
C VAL A 199 3.95 9.96 -6.58
N GLU A 200 4.21 9.94 -5.26
CA GLU A 200 3.34 9.20 -4.34
C GLU A 200 1.93 9.80 -4.28
N ARG A 201 1.81 11.14 -4.38
CA ARG A 201 0.50 11.80 -4.53
C ARG A 201 -0.23 11.36 -5.80
N ALA A 202 0.45 11.33 -6.94
CA ALA A 202 -0.13 10.89 -8.20
C ALA A 202 -0.56 9.42 -8.14
N MET A 203 0.27 8.55 -7.56
CA MET A 203 -0.06 7.14 -7.36
C MET A 203 -1.29 6.95 -6.49
N LEU A 204 -1.46 7.74 -5.42
CA LEU A 204 -2.65 7.68 -4.58
C LEU A 204 -3.91 8.13 -5.33
N ILE A 205 -3.81 9.21 -6.11
CA ILE A 205 -4.92 9.69 -6.95
C ILE A 205 -5.31 8.62 -7.96
N LEU A 206 -4.34 8.03 -8.67
CA LEU A 206 -4.57 6.96 -9.62
C LEU A 206 -5.21 5.75 -8.96
N PHE A 207 -4.72 5.34 -7.79
CA PHE A 207 -5.29 4.24 -7.01
C PHE A 207 -6.79 4.46 -6.74
N PHE A 208 -7.17 5.61 -6.14
CA PHE A 208 -8.58 5.89 -5.84
C PHE A 208 -9.41 6.08 -7.11
N ALA A 209 -8.86 6.73 -8.14
CA ALA A 209 -9.54 6.90 -9.42
C ALA A 209 -9.84 5.55 -10.09
N THR A 210 -8.92 4.59 -10.04
CA THR A 210 -9.13 3.24 -10.57
C THR A 210 -10.27 2.52 -9.84
N TYR A 211 -10.30 2.55 -8.50
CA TYR A 211 -11.39 1.93 -7.74
C TYR A 211 -12.73 2.64 -7.95
N PHE A 212 -12.72 3.98 -8.03
CA PHE A 212 -13.93 4.76 -8.30
C PHE A 212 -14.49 4.47 -9.69
N ALA A 213 -13.66 4.51 -10.74
CA ALA A 213 -14.06 4.18 -12.11
C ALA A 213 -14.59 2.74 -12.22
N SER A 214 -13.92 1.78 -11.57
CA SER A 214 -14.37 0.38 -11.53
C SER A 214 -15.72 0.23 -10.82
N SER A 215 -15.94 0.98 -9.73
CA SER A 215 -17.20 1.00 -9.00
C SER A 215 -18.34 1.59 -9.83
N LEU A 216 -18.09 2.70 -10.53
CA LEU A 216 -19.06 3.30 -11.45
C LEU A 216 -19.40 2.36 -12.60
N PHE A 217 -18.39 1.72 -13.19
CA PHE A 217 -18.59 0.74 -14.26
C PHE A 217 -19.46 -0.43 -13.81
N ILE A 218 -19.14 -1.04 -12.66
CA ILE A 218 -19.93 -2.16 -12.11
C ILE A 218 -21.35 -1.70 -11.77
N THR A 219 -21.52 -0.52 -11.18
CA THR A 219 -22.85 0.04 -10.86
C THR A 219 -23.67 0.27 -12.12
N PHE A 220 -23.07 0.86 -13.16
CA PHE A 220 -23.71 1.08 -14.47
C PHE A 220 -24.16 -0.24 -15.11
N VAL A 221 -23.32 -1.28 -15.03
CA VAL A 221 -23.65 -2.63 -15.50
C VAL A 221 -24.82 -3.22 -14.71
N ILE A 222 -24.81 -3.13 -13.38
CA ILE A 222 -25.87 -3.65 -12.51
C ILE A 222 -27.21 -2.95 -12.75
N LEU A 223 -27.19 -1.63 -12.98
CA LEU A 223 -28.39 -0.84 -13.28
C LEU A 223 -28.94 -1.06 -14.69
N GLY A 224 -28.38 -2.01 -15.46
CA GLY A 224 -28.86 -2.33 -16.80
C GLY A 224 -28.51 -1.27 -17.85
N GLY A 225 -27.48 -0.44 -17.61
CA GLY A 225 -27.10 0.65 -18.52
C GLY A 225 -26.78 0.22 -19.96
N PHE A 226 -26.41 -1.06 -20.18
CA PHE A 226 -26.24 -1.63 -21.51
C PHE A 226 -27.56 -1.94 -22.23
N GLN A 227 -28.65 -2.20 -21.50
CA GLN A 227 -29.96 -2.49 -22.10
C GLN A 227 -30.60 -1.23 -22.70
N SER A 228 -30.31 -0.06 -22.15
CA SER A 228 -30.86 1.23 -22.63
C SER A 228 -30.18 1.78 -23.88
N LEU A 229 -28.92 1.39 -24.16
CA LEU A 229 -28.13 1.97 -25.25
C LEU A 229 -28.23 1.20 -26.57
N ASN A 230 -28.84 0.02 -26.58
CA ASN A 230 -28.92 -0.81 -27.78
C ASN A 230 -30.32 -1.44 -27.93
N PRO A 231 -31.33 -0.67 -28.39
CA PRO A 231 -32.70 -1.19 -28.54
C PRO A 231 -32.82 -2.32 -29.57
N LEU A 232 -31.81 -2.51 -30.43
CA LEU A 232 -31.78 -3.55 -31.47
C LEU A 232 -30.94 -4.78 -31.10
N ALA A 233 -30.07 -4.69 -30.08
CA ALA A 233 -29.29 -5.82 -29.60
C ALA A 233 -29.86 -6.29 -28.26
N GLY A 234 -30.69 -7.33 -28.29
CA GLY A 234 -31.36 -7.90 -27.12
C GLY A 234 -30.40 -8.44 -26.07
N PHE A 235 -29.78 -7.55 -25.28
CA PHE A 235 -29.04 -7.89 -24.07
C PHE A 235 -30.06 -8.19 -22.97
N ARG A 236 -30.40 -9.47 -22.79
CA ARG A 236 -31.17 -9.90 -21.63
C ARG A 236 -30.22 -10.13 -20.45
N VAL A 237 -30.22 -9.22 -19.48
CA VAL A 237 -29.72 -9.52 -18.14
C VAL A 237 -30.73 -10.51 -17.53
N TYR A 238 -30.37 -11.78 -17.50
CA TYR A 238 -31.15 -12.77 -16.76
C TYR A 238 -30.78 -12.64 -15.29
N ILE A 239 -31.60 -11.91 -14.52
CA ILE A 239 -31.61 -12.06 -13.06
C ILE A 239 -32.22 -13.45 -12.82
N GLY A 240 -31.35 -14.45 -12.74
CA GLY A 240 -31.75 -15.84 -12.64
C GLY A 240 -32.60 -16.07 -11.39
N SER A 241 -33.92 -16.23 -11.58
CA SER A 241 -34.70 -17.03 -10.64
C SER A 241 -34.03 -18.40 -10.61
N ARG A 242 -33.48 -18.82 -9.45
CA ARG A 242 -32.89 -20.14 -9.23
C ARG A 242 -33.84 -21.23 -9.73
N THR A 243 -33.76 -21.61 -11.00
CA THR A 243 -34.31 -22.88 -11.46
C THR A 243 -33.32 -23.90 -10.89
N LYS A 244 -33.82 -24.71 -9.95
CA LYS A 244 -33.05 -25.76 -9.30
C LYS A 244 -32.28 -26.52 -10.40
N PRO A 245 -30.95 -26.70 -10.27
CA PRO A 245 -30.21 -27.48 -11.24
C PRO A 245 -30.88 -28.85 -11.33
N GLN A 246 -31.49 -29.15 -12.47
CA GLN A 246 -31.91 -30.51 -12.76
C GLN A 246 -30.64 -31.34 -12.87
N GLY A 247 -30.31 -32.03 -11.78
CA GLY A 247 -29.47 -33.22 -11.75
C GLY A 247 -28.24 -33.21 -12.67
N VAL A 248 -27.31 -32.28 -12.48
CA VAL A 248 -25.92 -32.57 -12.85
C VAL A 248 -25.41 -33.56 -11.82
N VAL A 249 -25.65 -34.83 -12.11
CA VAL A 249 -25.13 -35.98 -11.39
C VAL A 249 -23.60 -35.89 -11.43
N PHE A 250 -23.00 -35.35 -10.37
CA PHE A 250 -21.58 -35.49 -10.05
C PHE A 250 -21.31 -36.97 -9.70
N ARG A 251 -21.40 -37.85 -10.70
CA ARG A 251 -20.97 -39.24 -10.59
C ARG A 251 -19.44 -39.27 -10.51
N SER A 252 -18.95 -39.19 -9.29
CA SER A 252 -17.78 -39.90 -8.77
C SER A 252 -16.54 -39.97 -9.67
N TRP A 253 -15.73 -38.90 -9.66
CA TRP A 253 -14.30 -39.03 -9.97
C TRP A 253 -13.56 -39.97 -8.98
N ARG A 254 -14.12 -40.22 -7.79
CA ARG A 254 -13.59 -41.23 -6.85
C ARG A 254 -13.75 -42.68 -7.30
N ALA A 255 -14.66 -43.00 -8.23
CA ALA A 255 -14.88 -44.39 -8.64
C ALA A 255 -13.88 -44.89 -9.70
N LYS A 256 -13.29 -44.00 -10.53
CA LYS A 256 -12.30 -44.39 -11.55
C LYS A 256 -10.86 -44.53 -11.02
N ALA A 257 -10.55 -44.00 -9.83
CA ALA A 257 -9.24 -44.21 -9.21
C ALA A 257 -9.13 -45.60 -8.55
N ALA A 258 -10.24 -46.16 -8.06
CA ALA A 258 -10.25 -47.47 -7.42
C ALA A 258 -10.16 -48.65 -8.42
N THR A 259 -10.65 -48.48 -9.66
CA THR A 259 -10.62 -49.55 -10.67
C THR A 259 -9.31 -49.64 -11.46
N ARG A 260 -8.38 -48.70 -11.29
CA ARG A 260 -7.08 -48.71 -12.00
C ARG A 260 -5.95 -49.41 -11.24
N TRP A 261 -6.17 -49.73 -9.96
CA TRP A 261 -5.20 -50.44 -9.11
C TRP A 261 -5.45 -51.94 -8.97
N SER A 262 -6.57 -52.47 -9.49
CA SER A 262 -6.88 -53.91 -9.43
C SER A 262 -6.40 -54.72 -10.65
N ASN A 263 -5.81 -54.09 -11.68
CA ASN A 263 -5.45 -54.75 -12.95
C ASN A 263 -3.93 -54.79 -13.24
N VAL A 264 -3.07 -54.73 -12.21
CA VAL A 264 -1.59 -54.80 -12.37
C VAL A 264 -0.99 -56.06 -11.70
N GLY A 265 -1.79 -57.10 -11.48
CA GLY A 265 -1.32 -58.31 -10.81
C GLY A 265 -2.04 -59.58 -11.26
N THR A 266 -1.76 -60.03 -12.48
CA THR A 266 -1.79 -61.43 -12.95
C THR A 266 -0.96 -61.54 -14.21
#